data_AF-E0IGB0-F1
#
_entry.id   AF-E0IGB0-F1
#
_cell.length_a   1.000
_cell.length_b   1.000
_cell.length_c   1.000
_cell.angle_alpha   90.00
_cell.angle_beta   90.00
_cell.angle_gamma   90.00
#
_symmetry.space_group_name_H-M   'P 1'
#
loop_
_entity.id
_entity.type
_entity.pdbx_description
1 polymer ?
#
loop_
_entity_poly.entity_id
_entity_poly.type
_entity_poly.pdbx_seq_one_letter_code
_entity_poly.pdbx_strand_id
1 'polypeptide(L)' 'MILLIMPSPTPEWAVRKKLFLHDPIDAMRTKVAEGTIKNDPMFGDLYYATRAELSYLYVKHGAWGYYVASAGTAP' A
#
# COMPACT_ATOMS: atom_id res chain seq x y z
N MET A 1 15.09 -12.19 3.39
CA MET A 1 14.82 -10.77 3.71
C MET A 1 15.43 -9.86 2.62
N ILE A 2 14.97 -9.95 1.37
CA ILE A 2 15.52 -9.17 0.22
C ILE A 2 14.37 -8.47 -0.57
N LEU A 3 13.13 -8.96 -0.46
CA LEU A 3 11.95 -8.40 -1.12
C LEU A 3 11.55 -6.99 -0.61
N LEU A 4 12.11 -6.55 0.52
CA LEU A 4 11.82 -5.27 1.18
C LEU A 4 12.58 -4.07 0.61
N ILE A 5 13.60 -4.29 -0.22
CA ILE A 5 14.49 -3.22 -0.73
C ILE A 5 14.19 -2.88 -2.19
N MET A 6 13.39 -3.70 -2.89
CA MET A 6 13.09 -3.38 -4.29
C MET A 6 12.19 -2.14 -4.36
N PRO A 7 12.60 -1.10 -5.11
CA PRO A 7 11.79 0.09 -5.31
C PRO A 7 10.43 -0.34 -5.87
N SER A 8 9.33 0.21 -5.34
CA SER A 8 8.03 0.00 -5.97
C SER A 8 7.87 1.08 -7.02
N PRO A 9 7.79 0.73 -8.32
CA PRO A 9 7.70 1.72 -9.38
C PRO A 9 6.34 2.43 -9.40
N THR A 10 5.32 1.79 -8.85
CA THR A 10 3.97 2.36 -8.72
C THR A 10 3.47 2.23 -7.28
N PRO A 11 2.56 3.12 -6.84
CA PRO A 11 1.96 3.05 -5.52
C PRO A 11 1.15 1.76 -5.32
N GLU A 12 0.46 1.29 -6.35
CA GLU A 12 -0.26 0.01 -6.33
C GLU A 12 0.67 -1.18 -6.05
N TRP A 13 1.90 -1.16 -6.59
CA TRP A 13 2.89 -2.19 -6.34
C TRP A 13 3.37 -2.18 -4.89
N ALA A 14 3.51 -0.99 -4.29
CA ALA A 14 3.83 -0.85 -2.87
C ALA A 14 2.71 -1.44 -1.99
N VAL A 15 1.45 -1.15 -2.32
CA VAL A 15 0.27 -1.71 -1.64
C VAL A 15 0.26 -3.23 -1.76
N ARG A 16 0.38 -3.78 -2.97
CA ARG A 16 0.36 -5.23 -3.20
C ARG A 16 1.50 -5.94 -2.50
N LYS A 17 2.72 -5.37 -2.49
CA LYS A 17 3.84 -5.93 -1.72
C LYS A 17 3.52 -6.00 -0.23
N LYS A 18 2.93 -4.93 0.34
CA LYS A 18 2.56 -4.90 1.75
C LYS A 18 1.47 -5.92 2.08
N LEU A 19 0.45 -6.02 1.24
CA LEU A 19 -0.60 -7.04 1.35
C LEU A 19 0.00 -8.44 1.26
N PHE A 20 0.92 -8.68 0.33
CA PHE A 20 1.52 -10.00 0.12
C PHE A 20 2.32 -10.49 1.33
N LEU A 21 2.91 -9.57 2.09
CA LEU A 21 3.58 -9.88 3.35
C LEU A 21 2.62 -10.26 4.48
N HIS A 22 1.36 -9.84 4.39
CA HIS A 22 0.35 -10.10 5.41
C HIS A 22 -0.49 -11.32 5.03
N ASP A 23 -1.12 -11.28 3.85
CA ASP A 23 -1.84 -12.39 3.25
C ASP A 23 -1.59 -12.41 1.71
N PRO A 24 -0.93 -13.45 1.19
CA PRO A 24 -0.60 -13.54 -0.23
C PRO A 24 -1.82 -13.77 -1.13
N ILE A 25 -2.92 -14.31 -0.60
CA ILE A 25 -4.18 -14.52 -1.34
C ILE A 25 -4.87 -13.17 -1.51
N ASP A 26 -4.93 -12.36 -0.45
CA ASP A 26 -5.51 -11.02 -0.49
C ASP A 26 -4.74 -10.10 -1.43
N ALA A 27 -3.41 -10.17 -1.47
CA ALA A 27 -2.60 -9.36 -2.37
C ALA A 27 -2.91 -9.58 -3.87
N MET A 28 -3.36 -10.78 -4.24
CA MET A 28 -3.74 -11.12 -5.60
C MET A 28 -5.19 -10.78 -5.92
N ARG A 29 -6.11 -10.99 -4.95
CA ARG A 29 -7.55 -10.83 -5.14
C ARG A 29 -8.06 -9.42 -4.89
N THR A 30 -7.35 -8.65 -4.08
CA THR A 30 -7.77 -7.33 -3.65
C THR A 30 -7.67 -6.32 -4.78
N LYS A 31 -8.74 -5.57 -4.98
CA LYS A 31 -8.71 -4.36 -5.80
C LYS A 31 -8.13 -3.23 -4.97
N VAL A 32 -7.05 -2.66 -5.48
CA VAL A 32 -6.48 -1.42 -4.99
C VAL A 32 -7.25 -0.28 -5.63
N ALA A 33 -7.89 0.55 -4.82
CA ALA A 33 -8.59 1.76 -5.26
C ALA A 33 -7.90 2.98 -4.65
N GLU A 34 -7.77 4.06 -5.41
CA GLU A 34 -7.28 5.33 -4.88
C GLU A 34 -8.34 5.97 -3.98
N GLY A 35 -7.89 6.43 -2.82
CA GLY A 35 -8.69 7.22 -1.91
C GLY A 35 -8.73 8.70 -2.27
N THR A 36 -9.41 9.47 -1.44
CA THR A 36 -9.58 10.91 -1.61
C THR A 36 -8.38 11.72 -1.11
N ILE A 37 -7.61 11.19 -0.15
CA ILE A 37 -6.41 11.84 0.38
C ILE A 37 -5.26 11.63 -0.60
N LYS A 38 -4.72 12.73 -1.12
CA LYS A 38 -3.58 12.75 -2.04
C LYS A 38 -2.57 13.81 -1.63
N ASN A 39 -1.29 13.53 -1.82
CA ASN A 39 -0.14 14.36 -1.51
C ASN A 39 -0.12 14.87 -0.05
N ASP A 40 -0.64 14.09 0.89
CA ASP A 40 -0.57 14.48 2.29
C ASP A 40 0.89 14.41 2.79
N PRO A 41 1.47 15.49 3.32
CA PRO A 41 2.86 15.51 3.74
C PRO A 41 3.12 14.55 4.93
N MET A 42 2.12 14.35 5.78
CA MET A 42 2.22 13.56 7.00
C MET A 42 2.04 12.06 6.72
N PHE A 43 1.08 11.68 5.89
CA PHE A 43 0.72 10.28 5.65
C PHE A 43 0.96 9.80 4.21
N GLY A 44 0.81 10.67 3.21
CA GLY A 44 0.94 10.33 1.79
C GLY A 44 -0.42 10.14 1.10
N ASP A 45 -0.41 9.40 0.00
CA ASP A 45 -1.60 9.08 -0.78
C ASP A 45 -2.35 7.90 -0.14
N LEU A 46 -3.66 8.03 0.01
CA LEU A 46 -4.50 6.97 0.55
C LEU A 46 -4.93 6.00 -0.55
N TYR A 47 -4.83 4.72 -0.23
CA TYR A 47 -5.27 3.60 -1.06
C TYR A 47 -6.17 2.67 -0.24
N TYR A 48 -7.22 2.17 -0.86
CA TYR A 48 -8.12 1.18 -0.28
C TYR A 48 -7.87 -0.18 -0.89
N ALA A 49 -7.75 -1.17 -0.03
CA ALA A 49 -7.58 -2.56 -0.40
C ALA A 49 -8.87 -3.30 0.00
N THR A 50 -9.84 -3.28 -0.91
CA THR A 50 -11.16 -3.88 -0.66
C THR A 50 -11.02 -5.41 -0.56
N ARG A 51 -11.47 -5.96 0.59
CA ARG A 51 -11.41 -7.39 0.98
C ARG A 51 -10.10 -7.88 1.61
N ALA A 52 -9.14 -6.99 1.88
CA ALA A 52 -7.98 -7.34 2.69
C ALA A 52 -8.20 -6.97 4.16
N GLU A 53 -7.54 -7.70 5.08
CA GLU A 53 -7.47 -7.33 6.50
C GLU A 53 -6.91 -5.91 6.71
N LEU A 54 -6.09 -5.42 5.78
CA LEU A 54 -5.70 -4.02 5.66
C LEU A 54 -6.69 -3.32 4.72
N SER A 55 -7.69 -2.66 5.28
CA SER A 55 -8.73 -1.97 4.50
C SER A 55 -8.21 -0.70 3.83
N TYR A 56 -7.23 -0.03 4.45
CA TYR A 56 -6.63 1.19 3.93
C TYR A 56 -5.11 1.24 4.17
N LEU A 57 -4.40 1.83 3.21
CA LEU A 57 -2.95 1.96 3.20
C LEU A 57 -2.57 3.36 2.73
N TYR A 58 -1.61 3.97 3.42
CA TYR A 58 -1.00 5.23 3.03
C TYR A 58 0.33 4.97 2.34
N VAL A 59 0.49 5.51 1.14
CA VAL A 59 1.66 5.32 0.29
C VAL A 59 2.38 6.65 0.12
N LYS A 60 3.70 6.63 0.34
CA LYS A 60 4.57 7.78 0.08
C LYS A 60 5.53 7.48 -1.06
N HIS A 61 5.89 8.53 -1.78
CA HIS A 61 6.97 8.51 -2.75
C HIS A 61 8.28 8.98 -2.07
N GLY A 62 9.26 8.09 -1.96
CA GLY A 62 10.60 8.40 -1.49
C GLY A 62 11.59 8.55 -2.64
N ALA A 63 12.85 8.85 -2.32
CA ALA A 63 13.93 8.96 -3.31
C ALA A 63 14.15 7.66 -4.12
N TRP A 64 13.70 6.53 -3.60
CA TRP A 64 13.83 5.20 -4.18
C TRP A 64 12.48 4.60 -4.61
N GLY A 65 11.45 5.42 -4.86
CA GLY A 65 10.14 4.98 -5.32
C GLY A 65 9.08 4.89 -4.21
N TYR A 66 8.00 4.14 -4.46
CA TYR A 66 6.82 4.10 -3.60
C TYR A 66 6.95 3.09 -2.45
N TYR A 67 6.49 3.47 -1.27
CA TYR A 67 6.44 2.61 -0.09
C TYR A 67 5.20 2.88 0.76
N VAL A 68 4.71 1.84 1.47
CA VAL A 68 3.60 1.99 2.41
C VAL A 68 4.12 2.58 3.72
N ALA A 69 3.70 3.79 4.05
CA ALA A 69 4.09 4.48 5.28
C ALA A 69 3.24 4.04 6.48
N SER A 70 1.95 3.77 6.26
CA SER A 70 1.03 3.29 7.28
C SER A 70 -0.05 2.42 6.65
N ALA A 71 -0.59 1.47 7.41
CA ALA A 71 -1.71 0.65 6.99
C ALA A 71 -2.60 0.37 8.19
N GLY A 72 -3.90 0.24 7.95
CA GLY A 72 -4.85 -0.01 9.01
C GLY A 72 -6.11 -0.69 8.50
N THR A 73 -6.88 -1.16 9.48
CA THR A 73 -8.18 -1.79 9.27
C THR A 73 -9.23 -0.77 9.70
N ALA A 74 -10.19 -0.50 8.82
CA ALA A 74 -11.36 0.27 9.22
C ALA A 74 -12.30 -0.68 9.99
N PRO A 75 -12.91 -0.26 11.11
CA PRO A 75 -13.89 -1.08 11.83
C PRO A 75 -15.13 -1.37 10.98
#